data_AF-A0A221P805-F1
#
_entry.id   AF-A0A221P805-F1
#
_cell.length_a   1.000
_cell.length_b   1.000
_cell.length_c   1.000
_cell.angle_alpha   90.00
_cell.angle_beta   90.00
_cell.angle_gamma   90.00
#
_symmetry.space_group_name_H-M   'P 1'
#
loop_
_entity.id
_entity.type
_entity.pdbx_description
1 polymer ?
#
loop_
_entity_poly.entity_id
_entity_poly.type
_entity_poly.pdbx_seq_one_letter_code
_entity_poly.pdbx_strand_id
1 'polypeptide(L)'
;MLTDLSPLIAATSRWLTVAYPPCDGALAAALCETQVLQAVTVAAWLRYPTEADAALVTMTGPGGAAGLDLITGAGPVDGGSGEEQGWRTWVDEVVASWAAGLLTDPELAGRAVGALVDGEHTVGIPVDFRRLTAPDDGDLRAAALLRHPDLLAPVAEIHLDLLLDRLGPGRHLAA
;
A
#
# COMPACT_ATOMS: atom_id res chain seq x y z
N MET A 1 -0.94 -18.62 16.91
CA MET A 1 -0.54 -18.38 15.50
C MET A 1 -0.13 -16.94 15.44
N LEU A 2 1.09 -16.63 14.98
CA LEU A 2 1.42 -15.27 14.59
C LEU A 2 0.50 -14.94 13.42
N THR A 3 -0.45 -14.04 13.62
CA THR A 3 -1.31 -13.65 12.51
C THR A 3 -0.55 -12.64 11.66
N ASP A 4 -0.31 -13.00 10.41
CA ASP A 4 0.61 -12.30 9.55
C ASP A 4 -0.14 -11.58 8.44
N LEU A 5 0.06 -10.27 8.32
CA LEU A 5 -0.47 -9.45 7.23
C LEU A 5 0.25 -9.72 5.90
N SER A 6 1.33 -10.50 5.89
CA SER A 6 2.16 -10.79 4.71
C SER A 6 1.39 -11.22 3.46
N PRO A 7 0.38 -12.12 3.51
CA PRO A 7 -0.37 -12.49 2.30
C PRO A 7 -1.10 -11.31 1.67
N LEU A 8 -1.70 -10.46 2.51
CA LEU A 8 -2.41 -9.24 2.08
C LEU A 8 -1.43 -8.20 1.54
N ILE A 9 -0.31 -7.99 2.24
CA ILE A 9 0.75 -7.06 1.80
C ILE A 9 1.31 -7.50 0.45
N ALA A 10 1.62 -8.80 0.28
CA ALA A 10 2.13 -9.34 -0.96
C ALA A 10 1.12 -9.23 -2.10
N ALA A 11 -0.14 -9.59 -1.86
CA ALA A 11 -1.21 -9.50 -2.86
C ALA A 11 -1.45 -8.05 -3.30
N THR A 12 -1.55 -7.13 -2.34
CA THR A 12 -1.83 -5.70 -2.63
C THR A 12 -0.64 -5.02 -3.30
N SER A 13 0.59 -5.35 -2.90
CA SER A 13 1.79 -4.87 -3.58
C SER A 13 1.85 -5.38 -5.01
N ARG A 14 1.57 -6.67 -5.22
CA ARG A 14 1.47 -7.26 -6.55
C ARG A 14 0.42 -6.55 -7.40
N TRP A 15 -0.77 -6.27 -6.84
CA TRP A 15 -1.82 -5.55 -7.55
C TRP A 15 -1.33 -4.19 -8.08
N LEU A 16 -0.71 -3.36 -7.22
CA LEU A 16 -0.18 -2.06 -7.62
C LEU A 16 0.90 -2.16 -8.70
N THR A 17 1.84 -3.10 -8.58
CA THR A 17 2.90 -3.29 -9.59
C THR A 17 2.39 -3.83 -10.92
N VAL A 18 1.29 -4.58 -10.92
CA VAL A 18 0.63 -5.06 -12.15
C VAL A 18 -0.17 -3.93 -12.82
N ALA A 19 -0.89 -3.13 -12.03
CA ALA A 19 -1.67 -2.00 -12.54
C ALA A 19 -0.79 -0.85 -13.03
N TYR A 20 0.35 -0.61 -12.37
CA TYR A 20 1.27 0.48 -12.66
C TYR A 20 2.70 -0.06 -12.78
N PRO A 21 3.05 -0.64 -13.94
CA PRO A 21 4.33 -1.32 -14.12
C PRO A 21 5.52 -0.35 -14.00
N PRO A 22 6.67 -0.83 -13.50
CA PRO A 22 7.91 -0.05 -13.46
C PRO A 22 8.38 0.34 -14.86
N CYS A 23 9.19 1.39 -14.94
CA CYS A 23 9.94 1.68 -16.16
C CYS A 23 11.00 0.59 -16.41
N ASP A 24 11.37 0.37 -17.68
CA ASP A 24 12.18 -0.78 -18.13
C ASP A 24 13.47 -1.00 -17.31
N GLY A 25 13.72 -2.28 -16.96
CA GLY A 25 14.98 -2.77 -16.37
C GLY A 25 14.82 -3.44 -15.00
N ALA A 26 15.63 -4.47 -14.74
CA ALA A 26 15.53 -5.27 -13.52
C ALA A 26 15.76 -4.47 -12.22
N LEU A 27 16.69 -3.49 -12.25
CA LEU A 27 16.93 -2.61 -11.10
C LEU A 27 15.74 -1.68 -10.86
N ALA A 28 15.16 -1.11 -11.92
CA ALA A 28 13.98 -0.26 -11.81
C ALA A 28 12.77 -1.03 -11.27
N ALA A 29 12.58 -2.27 -11.72
CA ALA A 29 11.57 -3.16 -11.16
C ALA A 29 11.76 -3.38 -9.65
N ALA A 30 12.97 -3.74 -9.22
CA ALA A 30 13.25 -3.97 -7.79
C ALA A 30 13.06 -2.72 -6.92
N LEU A 31 13.46 -1.53 -7.42
CA LEU A 31 13.25 -0.26 -6.71
C LEU A 31 11.77 0.13 -6.64
N CYS A 32 11.03 -0.11 -7.72
CA CYS A 32 9.58 0.10 -7.76
C CYS A 32 8.86 -0.81 -6.77
N GLU A 33 9.14 -2.12 -6.81
CA GLU A 33 8.58 -3.11 -5.88
C GLU A 33 8.88 -2.75 -4.42
N THR A 34 10.09 -2.28 -4.11
CA THR A 34 10.46 -1.85 -2.75
C THR A 34 9.62 -0.65 -2.29
N GLN A 35 9.40 0.34 -3.16
CA GLN A 35 8.58 1.51 -2.83
C GLN A 35 7.12 1.13 -2.58
N VAL A 36 6.56 0.26 -3.44
CA VAL A 36 5.20 -0.28 -3.27
C VAL A 36 5.08 -1.04 -1.96
N LEU A 37 6.04 -1.92 -1.67
CA LEU A 37 6.04 -2.71 -0.44
C LEU A 37 6.03 -1.80 0.79
N GLN A 38 6.88 -0.76 0.81
CA GLN A 38 6.90 0.21 1.90
C GLN A 38 5.54 0.91 2.07
N ALA A 39 4.93 1.39 0.98
CA ALA A 39 3.62 2.04 1.03
C ALA A 39 2.52 1.11 1.55
N VAL A 40 2.47 -0.12 1.03
CA VAL A 40 1.46 -1.12 1.39
C VAL A 40 1.64 -1.58 2.83
N THR A 41 2.86 -1.77 3.31
CA THR A 41 3.12 -2.10 4.72
C THR A 41 2.64 -0.99 5.64
N VAL A 42 2.97 0.28 5.36
CA VAL A 42 2.50 1.42 6.16
C VAL A 42 0.97 1.49 6.18
N ALA A 43 0.33 1.37 5.02
CA ALA A 43 -1.12 1.38 4.90
C ALA A 43 -1.78 0.20 5.66
N ALA A 44 -1.23 -1.01 5.54
CA ALA A 44 -1.74 -2.20 6.22
C ALA A 44 -1.65 -2.05 7.74
N TRP A 45 -0.53 -1.53 8.26
CA TRP A 45 -0.35 -1.31 9.70
C TRP A 45 -1.23 -0.19 10.25
N LEU A 46 -1.57 0.82 9.45
CA LEU A 46 -2.54 1.85 9.85
C LEU A 46 -3.97 1.29 9.91
N ARG A 47 -4.31 0.41 8.97
CA ARG A 47 -5.64 -0.20 8.82
C ARG A 47 -5.89 -1.30 9.85
N TYR A 48 -4.89 -2.13 10.11
CA TYR A 48 -4.92 -3.27 11.02
C TYR A 48 -3.88 -3.07 12.13
N PRO A 49 -4.08 -2.12 13.06
CA PRO A 49 -3.04 -1.70 14.00
C PRO A 49 -2.66 -2.73 15.06
N THR A 50 -3.48 -3.75 15.30
CA THR A 50 -3.26 -4.77 16.34
C THR A 50 -3.17 -6.19 15.76
N GLU A 51 -2.60 -7.13 16.51
CA GLU A 51 -2.64 -8.56 16.16
C GLU A 51 -4.07 -9.10 16.04
N ALA A 52 -5.00 -8.56 16.83
CA ALA A 52 -6.42 -8.94 16.77
C ALA A 52 -7.05 -8.54 15.43
N ASP A 53 -6.74 -7.33 14.95
CA ASP A 53 -7.22 -6.86 13.64
C ASP A 53 -6.65 -7.71 12.50
N ALA A 54 -5.36 -8.07 12.58
CA ALA A 54 -4.73 -8.99 11.63
C ALA A 54 -5.44 -10.36 11.63
N ALA A 55 -5.76 -10.89 12.82
CA ALA A 55 -6.47 -12.16 12.97
C ALA A 55 -7.86 -12.13 12.34
N LEU A 56 -8.60 -11.04 12.57
CA LEU A 56 -9.93 -10.86 11.99
C LEU A 56 -9.87 -10.84 10.46
N VAL A 57 -8.98 -10.06 9.84
CA VAL A 57 -8.89 -10.01 8.38
C VAL A 57 -8.43 -11.34 7.78
N THR A 58 -7.59 -12.11 8.48
CA THR A 58 -7.21 -13.45 8.06
C THR A 58 -8.40 -14.42 8.04
N MET A 59 -9.36 -14.24 8.96
CA MET A 59 -10.57 -15.06 9.03
C MET A 59 -11.66 -14.61 8.06
N THR A 60 -11.83 -13.30 7.85
CA THR A 60 -12.92 -12.75 7.01
C THR A 60 -12.51 -12.56 5.56
N GLY A 61 -11.20 -12.49 5.28
CA GLY A 61 -10.65 -12.05 4.01
C GLY A 61 -10.67 -10.51 3.87
N PRO A 62 -9.81 -9.93 3.01
CA PRO A 62 -9.70 -8.49 2.80
C PRO A 62 -10.66 -7.89 1.75
N GLY A 63 -11.50 -8.71 1.10
CA GLY A 63 -12.51 -8.24 0.14
C GLY A 63 -12.14 -8.44 -1.34
N GLY A 64 -10.85 -8.39 -1.67
CA GLY A 64 -10.32 -8.70 -3.01
C GLY A 64 -10.21 -7.50 -3.95
N ALA A 65 -9.75 -7.74 -5.18
CA ALA A 65 -9.37 -6.71 -6.14
C ALA A 65 -10.48 -6.23 -7.09
N ALA A 66 -11.71 -6.72 -6.97
CA ALA A 66 -12.71 -6.59 -8.03
C ALA A 66 -13.12 -5.13 -8.33
N GLY A 67 -13.29 -4.28 -7.30
CA GLY A 67 -13.61 -2.87 -7.49
C GLY A 67 -12.43 -2.11 -8.10
N LEU A 68 -11.21 -2.37 -7.62
CA LEU A 68 -10.00 -1.78 -8.17
C LEU A 68 -9.74 -2.16 -9.63
N ASP A 69 -9.98 -3.42 -9.99
CA ASP A 69 -9.84 -3.95 -11.35
C ASP A 69 -10.83 -3.25 -12.31
N LEU A 70 -12.04 -2.92 -11.85
CA LEU A 70 -13.02 -2.14 -12.62
C LEU A 70 -12.56 -0.69 -12.84
N ILE A 71 -11.96 -0.05 -11.83
CA ILE A 71 -11.51 1.34 -11.90
C ILE A 71 -10.31 1.49 -12.84
N THR A 72 -9.35 0.58 -12.74
CA THR A 72 -8.12 0.61 -13.53
C THR A 72 -8.29 -0.01 -14.91
N GLY A 73 -9.41 -0.71 -15.17
CA GLY A 73 -9.59 -1.53 -16.34
C GLY A 73 -8.67 -2.76 -16.37
N ALA A 74 -7.94 -3.04 -15.28
CA ALA A 74 -7.02 -4.16 -15.12
C ALA A 74 -7.74 -5.46 -14.68
N GLY A 75 -8.94 -5.67 -15.23
CA GLY A 75 -9.75 -6.87 -15.04
C GLY A 75 -8.95 -8.16 -15.23
N PRO A 76 -9.38 -9.27 -14.61
CA PRO A 76 -8.71 -10.55 -14.80
C PRO A 76 -8.61 -10.87 -16.29
N VAL A 77 -7.39 -11.08 -16.78
CA VAL A 77 -7.18 -11.61 -18.12
C VAL A 77 -7.76 -13.01 -18.18
N ASP A 78 -8.77 -13.19 -19.03
CA ASP A 78 -9.41 -14.49 -19.26
C ASP A 78 -8.35 -15.53 -19.65
N GLY A 79 -8.15 -16.54 -18.78
CA GLY A 79 -7.27 -17.67 -19.07
C GLY A 79 -6.25 -18.05 -17.98
N GLY A 80 -6.10 -17.28 -16.90
CA GLY A 80 -5.25 -17.67 -15.77
C GLY A 80 -5.81 -18.85 -14.98
N SER A 81 -4.97 -19.74 -14.47
CA SER A 81 -5.40 -20.82 -13.56
C SER A 81 -6.03 -20.26 -12.27
N GLY A 82 -6.86 -21.04 -11.58
CA GLY A 82 -7.50 -20.61 -10.33
C GLY A 82 -6.51 -20.18 -9.24
N GLU A 83 -5.29 -20.74 -9.25
CA GLU A 83 -4.19 -20.35 -8.36
C GLU A 83 -3.57 -19.00 -8.76
N GLU A 84 -3.44 -18.72 -10.06
CA GLU A 84 -2.98 -17.43 -10.58
C GLU A 84 -3.97 -16.28 -10.35
N GLN A 85 -5.22 -16.59 -10.02
CA GLN A 85 -6.24 -15.63 -9.64
C GLN A 85 -6.46 -15.57 -8.12
N GLY A 86 -6.05 -16.60 -7.37
CA GLY A 86 -6.31 -16.72 -5.93
C GLY A 86 -5.67 -15.62 -5.07
N TRP A 87 -4.58 -15.00 -5.52
CA TRP A 87 -3.99 -13.86 -4.80
C TRP A 87 -4.87 -12.60 -4.89
N ARG A 88 -5.73 -12.47 -5.91
CA ARG A 88 -6.63 -11.31 -6.06
C ARG A 88 -7.67 -11.23 -4.95
N THR A 89 -8.03 -12.35 -4.32
CA THR A 89 -8.96 -12.35 -3.17
C THR A 89 -8.30 -11.86 -1.88
N TRP A 90 -6.97 -11.82 -1.85
CA TRP A 90 -6.17 -11.30 -0.74
C TRP A 90 -5.80 -9.82 -0.89
N VAL A 91 -6.25 -9.15 -1.96
CA VAL A 91 -6.09 -7.71 -2.10
C VAL A 91 -7.07 -6.98 -1.18
N ASP A 92 -6.59 -5.93 -0.53
CA ASP A 92 -7.42 -5.04 0.29
C ASP A 92 -7.54 -3.67 -0.42
N GLU A 93 -8.76 -3.30 -0.80
CA GLU A 93 -9.00 -2.07 -1.56
C GLU A 93 -8.66 -0.80 -0.76
N VAL A 94 -8.84 -0.83 0.56
CA VAL A 94 -8.51 0.30 1.42
C VAL A 94 -7.01 0.44 1.55
N VAL A 95 -6.29 -0.66 1.77
CA VAL A 95 -4.82 -0.64 1.82
C VAL A 95 -4.23 -0.21 0.47
N ALA A 96 -4.79 -0.69 -0.65
CA ALA A 96 -4.37 -0.27 -1.99
C ALA A 96 -4.57 1.23 -2.23
N SER A 97 -5.76 1.74 -1.88
CA SER A 97 -6.11 3.15 -2.00
C SER A 97 -5.22 4.04 -1.12
N TRP A 98 -4.99 3.64 0.13
CA TRP A 98 -4.09 4.37 1.02
C TRP A 98 -2.67 4.35 0.49
N ALA A 99 -2.14 3.19 0.10
CA ALA A 99 -0.79 3.08 -0.46
C ALA A 99 -0.63 3.94 -1.73
N ALA A 100 -1.63 4.01 -2.61
CA ALA A 100 -1.65 4.91 -3.76
C ALA A 100 -1.53 6.40 -3.35
N GLY A 101 -2.24 6.82 -2.31
CA GLY A 101 -2.10 8.15 -1.73
C GLY A 101 -0.71 8.40 -1.13
N LEU A 102 -0.16 7.44 -0.38
CA LEU A 102 1.18 7.56 0.21
C LEU A 102 2.30 7.62 -0.84
N LEU A 103 2.13 6.93 -1.98
CA LEU A 103 3.11 6.95 -3.06
C LEU A 103 3.14 8.29 -3.81
N THR A 104 2.01 8.98 -3.89
CA THR A 104 1.88 10.25 -4.63
C THR A 104 2.09 11.50 -3.79
N ASP A 105 1.92 11.41 -2.46
CA ASP A 105 2.10 12.52 -1.52
C ASP A 105 3.15 12.19 -0.43
N PRO A 106 4.39 12.71 -0.56
CA PRO A 106 5.45 12.52 0.44
C PRO A 106 5.14 13.10 1.82
N GLU A 107 4.35 14.17 1.92
CA GLU A 107 3.97 14.75 3.23
C GLU A 107 2.98 13.84 3.95
N LEU A 108 2.00 13.32 3.21
CA LEU A 108 1.07 12.31 3.71
C LEU A 108 1.81 11.03 4.14
N ALA A 109 2.79 10.58 3.34
CA ALA A 109 3.66 9.47 3.70
C ALA A 109 4.44 9.72 5.00
N GLY A 110 5.01 10.91 5.18
CA GLY A 110 5.70 11.29 6.41
C GLY A 110 4.79 11.24 7.63
N ARG A 111 3.55 11.77 7.51
CA ARG A 111 2.53 11.70 8.57
C ARG A 111 2.14 10.26 8.90
N ALA A 112 1.93 9.44 7.89
CA ALA A 112 1.57 8.03 8.03
C ALA A 112 2.65 7.23 8.76
N VAL A 113 3.91 7.39 8.36
CA VAL A 113 5.05 6.76 9.05
C VAL A 113 5.20 7.26 10.48
N GLY A 114 5.05 8.57 10.71
CA GLY A 114 5.09 9.15 12.05
C GLY A 114 4.01 8.60 13.00
N ALA A 115 2.83 8.26 12.47
CA ALA A 115 1.75 7.66 13.25
C ALA A 115 2.05 6.20 13.69
N LEU A 116 3.05 5.54 13.10
CA LEU A 116 3.43 4.15 13.42
C LEU A 116 4.52 4.04 14.51
N VAL A 117 5.16 5.14 14.92
CA VAL A 117 6.34 5.13 15.81
C VAL A 117 6.08 4.44 17.15
N ASP A 118 4.84 4.50 17.68
CA ASP A 118 4.44 3.88 18.95
C ASP A 118 3.46 2.69 18.75
N GLY A 119 3.37 2.15 17.53
CA GLY A 119 2.42 1.09 17.16
C GLY A 119 2.88 -0.32 17.55
N GLU A 120 1.92 -1.24 17.72
CA GLU A 120 2.18 -2.64 18.08
C GLU A 120 3.12 -3.34 17.07
N HIS A 121 3.01 -2.99 15.79
CA HIS A 121 3.84 -3.54 14.71
C HIS A 121 5.30 -3.07 14.70
N THR A 122 5.62 -1.94 15.34
CA THR A 122 6.98 -1.35 15.34
C THR A 122 7.75 -1.61 16.63
N VAL A 123 7.13 -2.24 17.63
CA VAL A 123 7.79 -2.56 18.91
C VAL A 123 9.00 -3.46 18.68
N GLY A 124 10.20 -2.90 18.89
CA GLY A 124 11.46 -3.64 18.84
C GLY A 124 12.07 -3.81 17.44
N ILE A 125 11.51 -3.20 16.39
CA ILE A 125 12.05 -3.25 15.03
C ILE A 125 12.34 -1.83 14.52
N PRO A 126 13.60 -1.49 14.21
CA PRO A 126 13.90 -0.25 13.48
C PRO A 126 13.43 -0.42 12.02
N VAL A 127 12.24 0.08 11.72
CA VAL A 127 11.68 0.08 10.36
C VAL A 127 11.90 1.45 9.75
N ASP A 128 12.63 1.51 8.64
CA ASP A 128 12.85 2.75 7.87
C ASP A 128 12.13 2.65 6.52
N PHE A 129 11.20 3.58 6.31
CA PHE A 129 10.42 3.73 5.07
C PHE A 129 10.98 4.85 4.18
N ARG A 130 12.31 5.06 4.18
CA ARG A 130 13.00 6.13 3.43
C ARG A 130 12.59 6.23 1.97
N ARG A 131 12.47 5.12 1.23
CA ARG A 131 12.16 5.20 -0.21
C ARG A 131 10.72 5.67 -0.45
N LEU A 132 9.83 5.48 0.51
CA LEU A 132 8.49 6.04 0.48
C LEU A 132 8.50 7.55 0.76
N THR A 133 9.15 7.97 1.86
CA THR A 133 9.07 9.34 2.41
C THR A 133 10.07 10.32 1.79
N ALA A 134 11.23 9.85 1.36
CA ALA A 134 12.31 10.64 0.77
C ALA A 134 12.99 9.84 -0.38
N PRO A 135 12.27 9.53 -1.46
CA PRO A 135 12.82 8.85 -2.63
C PRO A 135 13.93 9.69 -3.28
N ASP A 136 14.97 9.02 -3.78
CA ASP A 136 15.97 9.67 -4.64
C ASP A 136 15.50 9.72 -6.12
N ASP A 137 16.26 10.40 -6.98
CA ASP A 137 15.93 10.50 -8.42
C ASP A 137 15.84 9.13 -9.12
N GLY A 138 16.59 8.13 -8.62
CA GLY A 138 16.54 6.77 -9.12
C GLY A 138 15.23 6.08 -8.74
N ASP A 139 14.82 6.23 -7.49
CA ASP A 139 13.53 5.75 -6.97
C ASP A 139 12.36 6.37 -7.75
N LEU A 140 12.37 7.70 -7.95
CA LEU A 140 11.32 8.41 -8.68
C LEU A 140 11.22 7.95 -10.13
N ARG A 141 12.35 7.76 -10.82
CA ARG A 141 12.35 7.24 -12.19
C ARG A 141 11.87 5.78 -12.26
N ALA A 142 12.26 4.95 -11.31
CA ALA A 142 11.90 3.54 -11.29
C ALA A 142 10.39 3.31 -11.13
N ALA A 143 9.74 4.16 -10.33
CA ALA A 143 8.32 4.10 -9.99
C ALA A 143 7.50 5.24 -10.62
N ALA A 144 7.92 5.75 -11.79
CA ALA A 144 7.36 6.99 -12.35
C ALA A 144 5.83 7.00 -12.48
N LEU A 145 5.21 5.88 -12.88
CA LEU A 145 3.75 5.77 -12.94
C LEU A 145 3.11 5.85 -11.56
N LEU A 146 3.66 5.12 -10.58
CA LEU A 146 3.18 5.11 -9.19
C LEU A 146 3.39 6.43 -8.45
N ARG A 147 4.30 7.27 -8.93
CA ARG A 147 4.57 8.61 -8.39
C ARG A 147 3.76 9.70 -9.08
N HIS A 148 2.98 9.38 -10.12
CA HIS A 148 2.20 10.38 -10.84
C HIS A 148 0.82 10.58 -10.19
N PRO A 149 0.52 11.76 -9.62
CA PRO A 149 -0.72 11.99 -8.88
C PRO A 149 -1.96 11.72 -9.73
N ASP A 150 -2.00 12.22 -10.96
CA ASP A 150 -3.18 12.06 -11.83
C ASP A 150 -3.47 10.60 -12.23
N LEU A 151 -2.44 9.73 -12.26
CA LEU A 151 -2.62 8.32 -12.63
C LEU A 151 -3.18 7.51 -11.46
N LEU A 152 -2.81 7.88 -10.23
CA LEU A 152 -3.20 7.17 -9.03
C LEU A 152 -4.43 7.79 -8.36
N ALA A 153 -4.81 9.03 -8.71
CA ALA A 153 -5.98 9.73 -8.17
C ALA A 153 -7.26 8.86 -8.16
N PRO A 154 -7.64 8.14 -9.24
CA PRO A 154 -8.84 7.31 -9.22
C PRO A 154 -8.84 6.19 -8.16
N VAL A 155 -7.66 5.74 -7.75
CA VAL A 155 -7.48 4.70 -6.72
C VAL A 155 -7.27 5.34 -5.35
N ALA A 156 -6.45 6.39 -5.26
CA ALA A 156 -6.13 7.06 -4.01
C ALA A 156 -7.34 7.76 -3.38
N GLU A 157 -8.20 8.37 -4.19
CA GLU A 157 -9.34 9.15 -3.71
C GLU A 157 -10.48 8.30 -3.13
N ILE A 158 -10.54 6.99 -3.45
CA ILE A 158 -11.62 6.09 -2.99
C ILE A 158 -11.76 6.10 -1.46
N HIS A 159 -10.62 6.07 -0.75
CA HIS A 159 -10.56 5.95 0.70
C HIS A 159 -9.66 7.00 1.37
N LEU A 160 -9.35 8.10 0.67
CA LEU A 160 -8.49 9.16 1.20
C LEU A 160 -9.04 9.77 2.49
N ASP A 161 -10.35 10.04 2.56
CA ASP A 161 -10.97 10.59 3.76
C ASP A 161 -10.77 9.69 4.98
N LEU A 162 -10.90 8.36 4.82
CA LEU A 162 -10.65 7.41 5.90
C LEU A 162 -9.20 7.43 6.38
N LEU A 163 -8.25 7.62 5.46
CA LEU A 163 -6.84 7.77 5.82
C LEU A 163 -6.61 9.06 6.60
N LEU A 164 -7.16 10.17 6.13
CA LEU A 164 -7.03 11.48 6.79
C LEU A 164 -7.64 11.46 8.20
N ASP A 165 -8.82 10.85 8.36
CA ASP A 165 -9.45 10.64 9.65
C ASP A 165 -8.58 9.76 10.57
N ARG A 166 -7.99 8.70 10.03
CA ARG A 166 -7.11 7.78 10.78
C ARG A 166 -5.83 8.46 11.28
N LEU A 167 -5.29 9.39 10.50
CA LEU A 167 -4.12 10.19 10.86
C LEU A 167 -4.48 11.38 11.78
N GLY A 168 -5.76 11.70 11.89
CA GLY A 168 -6.29 12.84 12.62
C GLY A 168 -5.91 14.19 12.00
N PRO A 169 -6.53 15.29 12.48
CA PRO A 169 -5.99 16.62 12.22
C PRO A 169 -4.57 16.63 12.76
N GLY A 170 -3.59 16.89 11.89
CA GLY A 170 -2.17 16.80 12.23
C GLY A 170 -1.91 17.46 13.57
N ARG A 171 -1.09 16.83 14.43
CA ARG A 171 -0.65 17.37 15.72
C ARG A 171 0.06 18.71 15.54
N HIS A 172 -0.69 19.78 15.27
CA HIS A 172 -0.34 21.15 15.61
C HIS A 172 -0.66 21.33 17.09
N LEU A 173 0.13 20.68 17.95
CA LEU A 173 0.15 20.94 19.38
C LEU A 173 1.60 20.87 19.87
N ALA A 174 2.27 22.00 19.71
CA ALA A 174 3.31 22.53 20.59
C ALA A 174 3.17 24.06 20.41
N ALA A 175 2.47 24.77 21.30
CA ALA A 175 2.93 25.24 22.62
C ALA A 175 4.13 26.18 22.50
#